data_AF-A0A0J1I7X4-F1
#
_entry.id   AF-A0A0J1I7X4-F1
#
_cell.length_a   1.000
_cell.length_b   1.000
_cell.length_c   1.000
_cell.angle_alpha   90.00
_cell.angle_beta   90.00
_cell.angle_gamma   90.00
#
_symmetry.space_group_name_H-M   'P 1'
#
loop_
_entity.id
_entity.type
_entity.pdbx_description
1 polymer ?
#
loop_
_entity_poly.entity_id
_entity_poly.type
_entity_poly.pdbx_seq_one_letter_code
_entity_poly.pdbx_strand_id
1 'polypeptide(L)'
;MLLINELPIEVTKIYPSSSFKGLEILFRIENHDYHFLIGNSTEPFPLNVKHIFKEKDVCPFCQKNIYAAPLGQQICLEFQKNLPVLLKYFQKKYPDIF
;
A
#
# COMPACT_ATOMS: atom_id res chain seq x y z
N MET A 1 -8.63 -13.26 6.45
CA MET A 1 -7.28 -12.74 6.73
C MET A 1 -6.51 -12.83 5.44
N LEU A 2 -5.97 -11.70 4.96
CA LEU A 2 -5.30 -11.64 3.67
C LEU A 2 -3.91 -12.29 3.77
N LEU A 3 -3.63 -13.30 2.93
CA LEU A 3 -2.33 -13.97 2.89
C LEU A 3 -1.34 -13.14 2.05
N ILE A 4 -0.79 -12.09 2.65
CA ILE A 4 0.08 -11.11 1.96
C ILE A 4 1.23 -11.78 1.19
N ASN A 5 1.81 -12.85 1.73
CA ASN A 5 2.95 -13.54 1.12
C ASN A 5 2.59 -14.30 -0.17
N GLU A 6 1.31 -14.56 -0.41
CA GLU A 6 0.82 -15.27 -1.61
C GLU A 6 0.34 -14.31 -2.70
N LEU A 7 0.28 -13.00 -2.41
CA LEU A 7 -0.15 -12.01 -3.38
C LEU A 7 0.95 -11.73 -4.41
N PRO A 8 0.60 -11.63 -5.70
CA PRO A 8 1.54 -11.24 -6.75
C PRO A 8 1.82 -9.73 -6.69
N ILE A 9 2.54 -9.30 -5.65
CA ILE A 9 2.87 -7.89 -5.41
C ILE A 9 4.04 -7.47 -6.30
N GLU A 10 3.75 -6.55 -7.22
CA GLU A 10 4.70 -5.86 -8.06
C GLU A 10 4.99 -4.47 -7.49
N VAL A 11 6.22 -4.21 -7.07
CA VAL A 11 6.59 -2.89 -6.57
C VAL A 11 6.97 -1.98 -7.73
N THR A 12 6.23 -0.89 -7.87
CA THR A 12 6.46 0.11 -8.92
C THR A 12 7.47 1.16 -8.45
N LYS A 13 7.40 1.59 -7.18
CA LYS A 13 8.30 2.61 -6.63
C LYS A 13 8.39 2.52 -5.11
N ILE A 14 9.57 2.79 -4.57
CA ILE A 14 9.80 3.04 -3.14
C ILE A 14 10.57 4.36 -3.03
N TYR A 15 10.10 5.29 -2.21
CA TYR A 15 10.76 6.59 -2.04
C TYR A 15 10.47 7.22 -0.67
N PRO A 16 11.37 8.08 -0.15
CA PRO A 16 11.08 8.88 1.04
C PRO A 16 9.89 9.82 0.80
N SER A 17 8.99 9.94 1.78
CA SER A 17 7.89 10.89 1.66
C SER A 17 8.40 12.33 1.68
N SER A 18 7.87 13.18 0.81
CA SER A 18 8.10 14.63 0.85
C SER A 18 7.17 15.34 1.83
N SER A 19 6.15 14.65 2.35
CA SER A 19 5.06 15.24 3.15
C SER A 19 5.17 14.92 4.64
N PHE A 20 5.91 13.87 5.00
CA PHE A 20 6.16 13.46 6.36
C PHE A 20 7.50 12.71 6.47
N LYS A 21 8.04 12.55 7.68
CA LYS A 21 9.22 11.71 7.90
C LYS A 21 8.82 10.24 7.77
N GLY A 22 9.23 9.58 6.69
CA GLY A 22 8.90 8.18 6.42
C GLY A 22 9.12 7.78 4.97
N LEU A 23 8.48 6.67 4.58
CA LEU A 23 8.59 6.04 3.27
C LEU A 23 7.21 5.89 2.62
N GLU A 24 7.19 5.97 1.30
CA GLU A 24 6.04 5.70 0.45
C GLU A 24 6.38 4.55 -0.49
N ILE A 25 5.48 3.57 -0.58
CA ILE A 25 5.59 2.42 -1.49
C ILE A 25 4.40 2.41 -2.42
N LEU A 26 4.67 2.51 -3.72
CA LEU A 26 3.70 2.26 -4.77
C LEU A 26 3.87 0.83 -5.25
N PHE A 27 2.80 0.06 -5.19
CA PHE A 27 2.78 -1.32 -5.62
C PHE A 27 1.49 -1.65 -6.34
N ARG A 28 1.52 -2.72 -7.11
CA ARG A 28 0.44 -3.23 -7.93
C ARG A 28 0.17 -4.68 -7.58
N ILE A 29 -1.10 -5.06 -7.60
CA ILE A 29 -1.53 -6.45 -7.59
C ILE A 29 -2.52 -6.60 -8.73
N GLU A 30 -2.19 -7.44 -9.71
CA GLU A 30 -2.94 -7.55 -10.96
C GLU A 30 -3.07 -6.17 -11.64
N ASN A 31 -4.29 -5.65 -11.79
CA ASN A 31 -4.55 -4.33 -12.40
C ASN A 31 -4.81 -3.23 -11.37
N HIS A 32 -4.64 -3.52 -10.07
CA HIS A 32 -4.95 -2.59 -8.99
C HIS A 32 -3.69 -1.97 -8.40
N ASP A 33 -3.59 -0.65 -8.48
CA ASP A 33 -2.49 0.12 -7.91
C ASP A 33 -2.82 0.55 -6.46
N TYR A 34 -1.81 0.49 -5.61
CA TYR A 34 -1.89 0.78 -4.18
C TYR A 34 -0.74 1.67 -3.74
N HIS A 35 -1.02 2.51 -2.75
CA HIS A 35 -0.06 3.41 -2.13
C HIS A 35 -0.01 3.13 -0.62
N PHE A 36 1.11 2.58 -0.15
CA PHE A 36 1.38 2.33 1.25
C PHE A 36 2.24 3.43 1.85
N LEU A 37 1.74 4.02 2.93
CA LEU A 37 2.41 5.08 3.69
C LEU A 37 3.00 4.47 4.96
N ILE A 38 4.29 4.71 5.20
CA ILE A 38 5.04 4.17 6.33
C ILE A 38 5.71 5.33 7.06
N GLY A 39 5.34 5.55 8.32
CA GLY A 39 5.90 6.62 9.14
C GLY A 39 7.24 6.21 9.76
N ASN A 40 8.10 7.22 9.95
CA ASN A 40 9.44 7.11 10.53
C ASN A 40 10.42 6.26 9.70
N SER A 41 11.70 6.64 9.75
CA SER A 41 12.77 5.98 9.00
C SER A 41 13.64 5.07 9.88
N THR A 42 13.65 5.28 11.20
CA THR A 42 14.42 4.43 12.15
C THR A 42 13.58 3.37 12.83
N GLU A 43 12.32 3.67 13.13
CA GLU A 43 11.36 2.69 13.65
C GLU A 43 10.09 2.74 12.77
N PRO A 44 10.12 2.07 11.60
CA PRO A 44 9.04 2.14 10.64
C PRO A 44 7.73 1.62 11.23
N PHE A 45 6.65 2.38 11.07
CA PHE A 45 5.30 1.97 11.44
C PHE A 45 4.31 2.24 10.31
N PRO A 46 3.31 1.38 10.09
CA PRO A 46 2.41 1.55 8.96
C PRO A 46 1.39 2.65 9.26
N LEU A 47 1.27 3.63 8.37
CA LEU A 47 0.27 4.70 8.50
C LEU A 47 -1.06 4.29 7.87
N ASN A 48 -1.05 3.95 6.57
CA ASN A 48 -2.25 3.62 5.83
C ASN A 48 -1.94 3.02 4.45
N VAL A 49 -2.90 2.31 3.85
CA VAL A 49 -2.84 1.84 2.46
C VAL A 49 -4.04 2.37 1.69
N LYS A 50 -3.77 3.08 0.60
CA LYS A 50 -4.78 3.70 -0.28
C LYS A 50 -4.79 3.04 -1.64
N HIS A 51 -5.93 3.10 -2.32
CA HIS A 51 -6.02 2.82 -3.75
C HIS A 51 -5.44 3.98 -4.57
N ILE A 52 -4.82 3.68 -5.72
CA ILE A 52 -4.45 4.66 -6.74
C ILE A 52 -5.45 4.51 -7.90
N PHE A 53 -6.20 5.57 -8.15
CA PHE A 53 -7.34 5.57 -9.07
C PHE A 53 -6.87 5.83 -10.50
N LYS A 54 -7.00 4.83 -11.38
CA LYS A 54 -6.81 5.03 -12.83
C LYS A 54 -8.15 4.94 -13.56
N GLU A 55 -8.96 3.95 -13.22
CA GLU A 55 -10.25 3.68 -13.85
C GLU A 55 -11.29 3.31 -12.80
N LYS A 56 -12.57 3.29 -13.21
CA LYS A 56 -13.64 2.78 -12.35
C LYS A 56 -13.51 1.26 -12.26
N ASP A 57 -13.22 0.74 -11.08
CA ASP A 57 -13.04 -0.70 -10.85
C ASP A 57 -13.53 -1.11 -9.46
N VAL A 58 -13.57 -2.41 -9.18
CA VAL A 58 -13.93 -2.98 -7.87
C VAL A 58 -12.70 -3.61 -7.25
N CYS A 59 -12.30 -3.13 -6.08
CA CYS A 59 -11.17 -3.73 -5.36
C CYS A 59 -11.44 -5.23 -5.08
N PRO A 60 -10.54 -6.15 -5.48
CA PRO A 60 -10.74 -7.58 -5.26
C PRO A 60 -10.70 -7.98 -3.78
N PHE A 61 -10.08 -7.15 -2.92
CA PHE A 61 -9.90 -7.46 -1.51
C PHE A 61 -10.98 -6.86 -0.60
N CYS A 62 -11.43 -5.64 -0.88
CA CYS A 62 -12.39 -4.93 -0.02
C CYS A 62 -13.75 -4.68 -0.68
N GLN A 63 -13.92 -5.07 -1.94
CA GLN A 63 -15.15 -4.95 -2.74
C GLN A 63 -15.69 -3.51 -2.86
N LYS A 64 -14.86 -2.50 -2.59
CA LYS A 64 -15.23 -1.09 -2.79
C LYS A 64 -15.05 -0.70 -4.25
N ASN A 65 -16.00 0.09 -4.74
CA ASN A 65 -15.88 0.79 -6.02
C ASN A 65 -14.81 1.88 -5.94
N ILE A 66 -13.76 1.68 -6.71
CA ILE A 66 -12.67 2.61 -7.01
C ILE A 66 -13.19 3.52 -8.13
N TYR A 67 -13.18 4.84 -7.96
CA TYR A 67 -13.66 5.80 -8.96
C TYR A 67 -12.51 6.59 -9.57
N ALA A 68 -12.55 6.86 -10.88
CA ALA A 68 -11.58 7.71 -11.58
C ALA A 68 -11.86 9.21 -11.33
N ALA A 69 -11.44 9.76 -10.19
CA ALA A 69 -11.58 11.19 -9.85
C ALA A 69 -10.75 11.52 -8.59
N PRO A 70 -10.40 12.79 -8.31
CA PRO A 70 -9.41 13.16 -7.31
C PRO A 70 -10.00 13.07 -5.89
N LEU A 71 -10.20 11.85 -5.40
CA LEU A 71 -10.52 11.56 -4.01
C LEU A 71 -9.47 10.61 -3.47
N GLY A 72 -8.27 11.18 -3.21
CA GLY A 72 -7.06 10.54 -2.70
C GLY A 72 -7.15 9.92 -1.29
N GLN A 73 -8.32 9.39 -0.92
CA GLN A 73 -8.63 8.92 0.43
C GLN A 73 -9.44 7.62 0.47
N GLN A 74 -9.58 6.86 -0.62
CA GLN A 74 -10.15 5.51 -0.48
C GLN A 74 -9.11 4.54 0.07
N ILE A 75 -9.17 4.38 1.39
CA ILE A 75 -8.42 3.36 2.13
C ILE A 75 -8.88 1.98 1.66
N CYS A 76 -7.93 1.10 1.37
CA CYS A 76 -8.23 -0.30 1.18
C CYS A 76 -8.50 -0.94 2.54
N LEU A 77 -9.77 -1.19 2.87
CA LEU A 77 -10.15 -1.71 4.20
C LEU A 77 -9.50 -3.06 4.51
N GLU A 78 -9.25 -3.90 3.51
CA GLU A 78 -8.64 -5.20 3.74
C GLU A 78 -7.14 -5.06 4.05
N PHE A 79 -6.39 -4.23 3.32
CA PHE A 79 -5.02 -3.92 3.69
C PHE A 79 -4.92 -3.15 5.02
N GLN A 80 -5.90 -2.29 5.31
CA GLN A 80 -5.95 -1.55 6.58
C GLN A 80 -5.97 -2.49 7.80
N LYS A 81 -6.69 -3.61 7.71
CA LYS A 81 -6.71 -4.64 8.77
C LYS A 81 -5.40 -5.42 8.87
N ASN A 82 -4.58 -5.42 7.83
CA ASN A 82 -3.36 -6.22 7.72
C ASN A 82 -2.07 -5.36 7.64
N LEU A 83 -2.14 -4.08 8.04
CA LEU A 83 -1.02 -3.14 7.99
C LEU A 83 0.29 -3.65 8.60
N PRO A 84 0.31 -4.26 9.81
CA PRO A 84 1.55 -4.77 10.38
C PRO A 84 2.14 -5.93 9.57
N VAL A 85 1.30 -6.77 8.97
CA VAL A 85 1.73 -7.90 8.14
C VAL A 85 2.30 -7.38 6.83
N LEU A 86 1.65 -6.38 6.22
CA LEU A 86 2.14 -5.73 4.99
C LEU A 86 3.48 -5.02 5.22
N LEU A 87 3.66 -4.34 6.36
CA LEU A 87 4.94 -3.74 6.70
C LEU A 87 6.04 -4.79 6.82
N LYS A 88 5.80 -5.88 7.57
CA LYS A 88 6.75 -6.98 7.71
C LYS A 88 7.13 -7.61 6.37
N TYR A 89 6.17 -7.72 5.44
CA TYR A 89 6.44 -8.19 4.09
C TYR A 89 7.47 -7.30 3.37
N PHE A 90 7.26 -5.98 3.37
CA PHE A 90 8.18 -5.05 2.72
C PHE A 90 9.54 -4.96 3.41
N GLN A 91 9.58 -4.99 4.75
CA GLN A 91 10.83 -5.03 5.51
C GLN A 91 11.65 -6.28 5.18
N LYS A 92 11.00 -7.45 5.03
CA LYS A 92 11.68 -8.69 4.65
C LYS A 92 12.18 -8.67 3.21
N LYS A 93 11.40 -8.08 2.28
CA LYS A 93 11.71 -8.06 0.85
C LYS A 93 12.74 -6.98 0.47
N TYR A 94 12.81 -5.89 1.23
CA TYR A 94 13.68 -4.74 0.96
C TYR A 94 14.47 -4.31 2.21
N PRO A 95 15.28 -5.19 2.81
CA PRO A 95 15.98 -4.89 4.07
C PRO A 95 16.93 -3.70 3.98
N ASP A 96 17.49 -3.40 2.81
CA ASP A 96 18.42 -2.26 2.65
C ASP A 96 17.72 -0.88 2.67
N ILE A 97 16.39 -0.86 2.59
CA ILE A 97 15.58 0.37 2.60
C ILE A 97 15.05 0.69 4.01
N PHE A 98 14.92 -0.33 4.87
CA PHE A 98 14.27 -0.27 6.17
C PHE A 98 15.26 -0.41 7.33
#